data_AF-A0A662X604-F1
#
_entry.id   AF-A0A662X604-F1
#
_cell.length_a   1.000
_cell.length_b   1.000
_cell.length_c   1.000
_cell.angle_alpha   90.00
_cell.angle_beta   90.00
_cell.angle_gamma   90.00
#
_symmetry.space_group_name_H-M   'P 1'
#
loop_
_entity.id
_entity.type
_entity.pdbx_description
1 polymer ?
#
loop_
_entity_poly.entity_id
_entity_poly.type
_entity_poly.pdbx_seq_one_letter_code
_entity_poly.pdbx_strand_id
1 'polypeptide(L)'
;MAEEYRQRLDNNVEKLVENFKGLLKTAKLPEVHDALILAWTGSVAQVQASESLLKLVSEMKLSVALGDFEGMSQNVDTTTEDLFKRSDISSALFELENHYYQSKWRLPPTTDDDAAS
;
A
#
# COMPACT_ATOMS: atom_id res chain seq x y z
N MET A 1 11.96 7.79 6.54
CA MET A 1 11.65 6.98 5.33
C MET A 1 12.18 7.60 4.06
N ALA A 2 11.58 8.67 3.50
CA ALA A 2 12.02 9.21 2.20
C ALA A 2 13.48 9.72 2.18
N GLU A 3 13.89 10.45 3.22
CA GLU A 3 15.27 10.98 3.31
C GLU A 3 16.30 9.87 3.58
N GLU A 4 15.92 8.84 4.33
CA GLU A 4 16.76 7.67 4.57
C GLU A 4 16.98 6.85 3.28
N TYR A 5 15.93 6.66 2.47
CA TYR A 5 16.05 6.01 1.16
C TYR A 5 16.94 6.83 0.21
N ARG A 6 16.85 8.16 0.23
CA ARG A 6 17.70 9.04 -0.56
C ARG A 6 19.17 8.91 -0.14
N GLN A 7 19.46 8.99 1.16
CA GLN A 7 20.82 8.81 1.67
C GLN A 7 21.38 7.42 1.33
N ARG A 8 20.58 6.36 1.46
CA ARG A 8 20.98 5.00 1.06
C ARG A 8 21.22 4.90 -0.45
N LEU A 9 20.41 5.55 -1.27
CA LEU A 9 20.59 5.59 -2.73
C LEU A 9 21.92 6.24 -3.09
N ASP A 10 22.18 7.44 -2.57
CA ASP A 10 23.41 8.19 -2.85
C ASP A 10 24.65 7.38 -2.46
N ASN A 11 24.65 6.79 -1.26
CA ASN A 11 25.72 5.92 -0.79
C ASN A 11 25.94 4.68 -1.68
N ASN A 12 24.87 4.06 -2.20
CA ASN A 12 24.98 2.90 -3.08
C ASN A 12 25.52 3.28 -4.46
N VAL A 13 25.08 4.39 -5.02
CA VAL A 13 25.57 4.92 -6.30
C VAL A 13 27.04 5.31 -6.19
N GLU A 14 27.43 5.99 -5.11
CA GLU A 14 28.82 6.38 -4.86
C GLU A 14 29.73 5.15 -4.80
N LYS A 15 29.35 4.12 -4.02
CA LYS A 15 30.10 2.86 -3.95
C LYS A 15 30.24 2.18 -5.31
N LEU A 16 29.18 2.18 -6.12
CA LEU A 16 29.19 1.56 -7.44
C LEU A 16 30.13 2.29 -8.41
N VAL A 17 30.19 3.62 -8.32
CA VAL A 17 31.11 4.45 -9.10
C VAL A 17 32.55 4.26 -8.63
N GLU A 18 32.81 4.27 -7.32
CA GLU A 18 34.15 4.10 -6.77
C GLU A 18 34.73 2.70 -7.04
N ASN A 19 33.90 1.65 -6.93
CA ASN A 19 34.31 0.29 -7.27
C ASN A 19 34.68 0.17 -8.76
N PHE A 20 33.89 0.77 -9.66
CA PHE A 20 34.19 0.78 -11.10
C PHE A 20 35.47 1.59 -11.41
N LYS A 21 35.67 2.74 -10.77
CA LYS A 21 36.94 3.50 -10.87
C LYS A 21 38.13 2.66 -10.37
N GLY A 22 37.93 1.88 -9.31
CA GLY A 22 38.92 0.91 -8.81
C GLY A 22 39.30 -0.11 -9.86
N LEU A 23 38.32 -0.74 -10.52
CA LEU A 23 38.55 -1.69 -11.61
C LEU A 23 39.32 -1.06 -12.79
N LEU A 24 39.00 0.17 -13.18
CA LEU A 24 39.73 0.90 -14.22
C LEU A 24 41.20 1.17 -13.84
N LYS A 25 41.50 1.38 -12.55
CA LYS A 25 42.88 1.51 -12.07
C LYS A 25 43.60 0.17 -12.13
N THR A 26 42.94 -0.91 -11.70
CA THR A 26 43.49 -2.26 -11.75
C THR A 26 43.82 -2.69 -13.19
N ALA A 27 42.98 -2.33 -14.16
CA ALA A 27 43.20 -2.64 -15.57
C ALA A 27 44.47 -1.99 -16.17
N LYS A 28 45.04 -0.98 -15.50
CA LYS A 28 46.27 -0.29 -15.93
C LYS A 28 47.53 -0.88 -15.29
N LEU A 29 47.41 -1.89 -14.43
CA LEU A 29 48.56 -2.51 -13.79
C LEU A 29 49.36 -3.34 -14.80
N PRO A 30 50.70 -3.23 -14.79
CA PRO A 30 51.56 -3.97 -15.70
C PRO A 30 51.69 -5.46 -15.32
N GLU A 31 51.51 -5.79 -14.04
CA GLU A 31 51.68 -7.14 -13.52
C GLU A 31 50.37 -7.94 -13.58
N VAL A 32 50.36 -8.97 -14.42
CA VAL A 32 49.15 -9.72 -14.77
C VAL A 32 48.55 -10.47 -13.58
N HIS A 33 49.38 -11.05 -12.70
CA HIS A 33 48.89 -11.87 -11.58
C HIS A 33 48.14 -11.03 -10.55
N ASP A 34 48.77 -9.96 -10.06
CA ASP A 34 48.17 -9.04 -9.09
C ASP A 34 46.97 -8.31 -9.67
N ALA A 35 47.05 -7.90 -10.95
CA ALA A 35 45.91 -7.31 -11.65
C ALA A 35 44.71 -8.27 -11.72
N LEU A 36 44.94 -9.57 -11.94
CA LEU A 36 43.86 -10.56 -12.02
C LEU A 36 43.14 -10.73 -10.67
N ILE A 37 43.89 -10.81 -9.57
CA ILE A 37 43.34 -10.96 -8.22
C ILE A 37 42.55 -9.70 -7.82
N LEU A 38 43.12 -8.53 -8.07
CA LEU A 38 42.46 -7.24 -7.80
C LEU A 38 41.23 -7.04 -8.70
N ALA A 39 41.26 -7.50 -9.95
CA ALA A 39 40.13 -7.40 -10.87
C ALA A 39 39.00 -8.34 -10.44
N TRP A 40 39.31 -9.56 -10.01
CA TRP A 40 38.33 -10.50 -9.48
C TRP A 40 37.63 -9.94 -8.24
N THR A 41 38.40 -9.54 -7.24
CA THR A 41 37.88 -8.98 -5.99
C THR A 41 37.08 -7.70 -6.21
N GLY A 42 37.56 -6.79 -7.07
CA GLY A 42 36.82 -5.59 -7.46
C GLY A 42 35.52 -5.90 -8.22
N SER A 43 35.50 -6.95 -9.05
CA SER A 43 34.30 -7.38 -9.77
C SER A 43 33.25 -7.93 -8.82
N VAL A 44 33.67 -8.72 -7.83
CA VAL A 44 32.77 -9.20 -6.77
C VAL A 44 32.18 -8.01 -5.99
N ALA A 45 33.00 -7.04 -5.59
CA ALA A 45 32.54 -5.84 -4.90
C ALA A 45 31.56 -5.01 -5.76
N GLN A 46 31.80 -4.90 -7.07
CA GLN A 46 30.91 -4.22 -8.01
C GLN A 46 29.53 -4.90 -8.10
N VAL A 47 29.51 -6.23 -8.18
CA VAL A 47 28.28 -7.02 -8.22
C VAL A 47 27.50 -6.87 -6.91
N GLN A 48 28.17 -6.94 -5.76
CA GLN A 48 27.55 -6.75 -4.45
C GLN A 48 26.96 -5.34 -4.27
N ALA A 49 27.65 -4.30 -4.73
CA ALA A 49 27.10 -2.94 -4.72
C ALA A 49 25.85 -2.82 -5.61
N SER A 50 25.86 -3.48 -6.77
CA SER A 50 24.72 -3.52 -7.69
C SER A 50 23.51 -4.25 -7.08
N GLU A 51 23.76 -5.38 -6.40
CA GLU A 51 22.72 -6.13 -5.68
C GLU A 51 22.11 -5.31 -4.53
N SER A 52 22.94 -4.59 -3.76
CA SER A 52 22.46 -3.72 -2.68
C SER A 52 21.55 -2.60 -3.19
N LEU A 53 21.87 -2.01 -4.34
CA LEU A 53 21.02 -1.03 -5.01
C LEU A 53 19.68 -1.65 -5.46
N LEU A 54 19.70 -2.84 -6.06
CA LEU A 54 18.47 -3.54 -6.46
C LEU A 54 17.58 -3.88 -5.26
N LYS A 55 18.19 -4.27 -4.13
CA LYS A 55 17.47 -4.53 -2.88
C LYS A 55 16.79 -3.26 -2.37
N LEU A 56 17.48 -2.12 -2.38
CA LEU A 56 16.90 -0.82 -2.01
C LEU A 56 15.70 -0.47 -2.91
N VAL A 57 15.82 -0.66 -4.23
CA VAL A 57 14.72 -0.43 -5.17
C VAL A 57 13.53 -1.35 -4.88
N SER A 58 13.78 -2.61 -4.54
CA SER A 58 12.72 -3.56 -4.15
C SER A 58 12.00 -3.11 -2.87
N GLU A 59 12.75 -2.69 -1.85
CA GLU A 59 12.19 -2.15 -0.60
C GLU A 59 11.33 -0.91 -0.86
N MET A 60 11.78 0.02 -1.71
CA MET A 60 11.01 1.21 -2.08
C MET A 60 9.71 0.83 -2.78
N LYS A 61 9.75 -0.09 -3.76
CA LYS A 61 8.53 -0.58 -4.44
C LYS A 61 7.55 -1.21 -3.47
N LEU A 62 8.03 -2.03 -2.55
CA LEU A 62 7.20 -2.66 -1.52
C LEU A 62 6.56 -1.62 -0.61
N SER A 63 7.30 -0.61 -0.17
CA SER A 63 6.77 0.45 0.70
C SER A 63 5.63 1.25 0.04
N VAL A 64 5.75 1.52 -1.27
CA VAL A 64 4.67 2.19 -2.03
C VAL A 64 3.45 1.27 -2.13
N ALA A 65 3.64 0.01 -2.51
CA ALA A 65 2.54 -0.94 -2.64
C ALA A 65 1.79 -1.18 -1.31
N LEU A 66 2.52 -1.22 -0.18
CA LEU A 66 1.91 -1.35 1.14
C LEU A 66 1.20 -0.07 1.60
N GLY A 67 1.75 1.10 1.27
CA GLY A 67 1.08 2.38 1.55
C GLY A 67 -0.28 2.49 0.85
N ASP A 68 -0.38 2.02 -0.39
CA ASP A 68 -1.64 1.96 -1.12
C ASP A 68 -2.66 0.99 -0.48
N PHE A 69 -2.18 -0.08 0.16
CA PHE A 69 -3.04 -1.07 0.81
C PHE A 69 -3.73 -0.50 2.06
N GLU A 70 -3.04 0.32 2.85
CA GLU A 70 -3.63 0.99 4.01
C GLU A 70 -4.80 1.91 3.60
N GLY A 71 -4.60 2.69 2.52
CA GLY A 71 -5.67 3.51 1.95
C GLY A 71 -6.85 2.70 1.40
N MET A 72 -6.57 1.57 0.73
CA MET A 72 -7.62 0.64 0.29
C MET A 72 -8.39 0.02 1.47
N SER A 73 -7.70 -0.37 2.54
CA SER A 73 -8.35 -0.91 3.75
C SER A 73 -9.30 0.10 4.36
N GLN A 74 -8.87 1.35 4.51
CA GLN A 74 -9.71 2.42 5.06
C GLN A 74 -10.96 2.68 4.21
N ASN A 75 -10.84 2.60 2.88
CA ASN A 75 -11.98 2.72 1.98
C ASN A 75 -12.97 1.55 2.13
N VAL A 76 -12.47 0.32 2.34
CA VAL A 76 -13.30 -0.86 2.61
C VAL A 76 -14.04 -0.69 3.94
N ASP A 77 -13.36 -0.25 5.00
CA ASP A 77 -13.97 -0.03 6.31
C ASP A 77 -15.08 1.04 6.24
N THR A 78 -14.80 2.17 5.58
CA THR A 78 -15.77 3.26 5.39
C THR A 78 -17.00 2.78 4.61
N THR A 79 -16.77 2.06 3.50
CA THR A 79 -17.87 1.53 2.67
C THR A 79 -18.69 0.50 3.46
N THR A 80 -18.04 -0.33 4.26
CA THR A 80 -18.70 -1.33 5.09
C THR A 80 -19.59 -0.66 6.13
N GLU A 81 -19.09 0.37 6.82
CA GLU A 81 -19.86 1.15 7.79
C GLU A 81 -21.08 1.83 7.15
N ASP A 82 -20.92 2.41 5.96
CA ASP A 82 -22.02 3.02 5.21
C ASP A 82 -23.08 1.99 4.77
N LEU A 83 -22.67 0.79 4.37
CA LEU A 83 -23.59 -0.30 4.06
C LEU A 83 -24.35 -0.78 5.30
N PHE A 84 -23.70 -0.87 6.46
CA PHE A 84 -24.38 -1.19 7.73
C PHE A 84 -25.44 -0.15 8.07
N LYS A 85 -25.12 1.15 7.99
CA LYS A 85 -26.11 2.22 8.21
C LYS A 85 -27.31 2.10 7.28
N ARG A 86 -27.08 1.76 6.00
CA ARG A 86 -28.17 1.56 5.03
C ARG A 86 -29.01 0.31 5.34
N SER A 87 -28.39 -0.75 5.84
CA SER A 87 -29.08 -1.95 6.29
C SER A 87 -30.02 -1.64 7.46
N ASP A 88 -29.55 -0.87 8.45
CA ASP A 88 -30.35 -0.48 9.61
C ASP A 88 -31.56 0.37 9.19
N ILE A 89 -31.35 1.32 8.27
CA ILE A 89 -32.45 2.13 7.70
C ILE A 89 -33.46 1.23 6.97
N SER A 90 -32.97 0.28 6.16
CA SER A 90 -33.85 -0.65 5.44
C SER A 90 -34.67 -1.53 6.40
N SER A 91 -34.06 -1.97 7.50
CA SER A 91 -34.75 -2.75 8.53
C SER A 91 -35.83 -1.91 9.24
N ALA A 92 -35.50 -0.67 9.61
CA ALA A 92 -36.45 0.25 10.24
C ALA A 92 -37.62 0.60 9.31
N LEU A 93 -37.36 0.80 8.01
CA LEU A 93 -38.42 1.04 7.02
C LEU A 93 -39.33 -0.19 6.85
N PHE A 94 -38.76 -1.39 6.83
CA PHE A 94 -39.54 -2.63 6.75
C PHE A 94 -40.44 -2.82 7.98
N GLU A 95 -39.92 -2.53 9.17
CA GLU A 95 -40.71 -2.58 10.41
C GLU A 95 -41.84 -1.55 10.42
N LEU A 96 -41.56 -0.32 9.96
CA LEU A 96 -42.55 0.75 9.83
C LEU A 96 -43.66 0.38 8.82
N GLU A 97 -43.30 -0.18 7.67
CA GLU A 97 -44.25 -0.64 6.66
C GLU A 97 -45.17 -1.73 7.22
N ASN A 98 -44.60 -2.70 7.93
CA ASN A 98 -45.36 -3.76 8.59
C ASN A 98 -46.33 -3.18 9.64
N HIS A 99 -45.89 -2.24 10.48
CA HIS A 99 -46.76 -1.56 11.44
C HIS A 99 -47.88 -0.77 10.78
N TYR A 100 -47.59 -0.07 9.68
CA TYR A 100 -48.60 0.69 8.94
C TYR A 100 -49.72 -0.23 8.44
N TYR A 101 -49.38 -1.36 7.81
CA TYR A 101 -50.36 -2.31 7.28
C TYR A 101 -51.15 -3.05 8.36
N GLN A 102 -50.62 -3.14 9.57
CA GLN A 102 -51.30 -3.70 10.75
C GLN A 102 -52.12 -2.64 11.52
N SER A 103 -51.97 -1.36 11.21
CA SER A 103 -52.65 -0.29 11.95
C SER A 103 -54.11 -0.12 11.51
N LYS A 104 -54.96 0.30 12.46
CA LYS A 104 -56.37 0.68 12.21
C LYS A 104 -56.54 1.88 11.27
N TRP A 105 -55.46 2.63 11.02
CA TRP A 105 -55.44 3.82 10.16
C TRP A 105 -55.17 3.51 8.69
N ARG A 106 -55.08 2.23 8.33
CA ARG A 106 -54.89 1.78 6.95
C ARG A 106 -56.04 2.22 6.03
N LEU A 107 -57.25 2.31 6.59
CA LEU A 107 -58.40 2.86 5.92
C LEU A 107 -58.61 4.29 6.43
N PRO A 108 -59.05 5.23 5.57
CA PRO A 108 -59.41 6.57 6.01
C PRO A 108 -60.45 6.46 7.13
N PRO A 109 -60.39 7.33 8.16
CA PRO A 109 -61.33 7.26 9.28
C PRO A 109 -62.76 7.25 8.74
N THR A 110 -63.46 6.15 8.90
CA THR A 110 -64.89 6.09 8.62
C THR A 110 -65.56 6.88 9.74
N THR A 111 -66.31 7.91 9.38
CA THR A 111 -67.02 8.84 10.28
C THR A 111 -68.08 8.19 11.18
N ASP A 112 -68.12 6.86 11.27
CA ASP A 112 -69.16 6.09 11.93
C ASP A 112 -68.80 5.65 13.37
N ASP A 113 -67.57 5.88 13.82
CA ASP A 113 -67.11 5.51 15.18
C ASP A 113 -67.63 6.45 16.30
N ASP A 114 -68.34 7.53 15.98
CA ASP A 114 -68.99 8.42 16.98
C ASP A 114 -70.37 7.90 17.43
N ALA A 115 -70.82 6.72 16.97
CA ALA A 115 -72.17 6.21 17.23
C ALA A 115 -72.22 4.90 18.03
N ALA A 116 -71.36 4.69 19.02
CA ALA A 116 -71.60 3.68 20.07
C ALA A 116 -70.77 3.95 21.34
N SER A 117 -71.33 4.74 22.26
CA SER A 117 -71.06 4.67 23.70
C SER A 117 -72.12 3.82 24.40
#